data_AF-A0A6I6MSD7-F1
#
_entry.id   AF-A0A6I6MSD7-F1
#
_cell.length_a   1.000
_cell.length_b   1.000
_cell.length_c   1.000
_cell.angle_alpha   90.00
_cell.angle_beta   90.00
_cell.angle_gamma   90.00
#
_symmetry.space_group_name_H-M   'P 1'
#
loop_
_entity.id
_entity.type
_entity.pdbx_description
1 polymer ?
#
loop_
_entity_poly.entity_id
_entity_poly.type
_entity_poly.pdbx_seq_one_letter_code
_entity_poly.pdbx_strand_id
1 'polypeptide(L)'
;MRHFAFAFALLALGACGERQTSSNVAGCERVAMHEVTWSNADAPDTITTRSEGPSCAQAAVMFVARNADGDPLWAFASTYFDMTAGGIPPEGAPAVTEAQMDEFLAGWANVSATTSNTLPEWLEGVATLTESATTFAYDTPFDRETYEMLRARNLPMFCYAAAVEATQCLVIDPASNAPAMIVAYGP
;
A
#
# COMPACT_ATOMS: atom_id res chain seq x y z
N MET A 1 40.70 -2.13 73.39
CA MET A 1 41.76 -2.04 72.35
C MET A 1 41.19 -2.67 71.09
N ARG A 2 41.05 -2.08 69.90
CA ARG A 2 41.47 -0.85 69.22
C ARG A 2 40.44 -0.69 68.07
N HIS A 3 39.71 0.42 68.02
CA HIS A 3 39.81 1.49 67.00
C HIS A 3 39.48 1.13 65.54
N PHE A 4 38.39 1.75 65.06
CA PHE A 4 38.22 2.49 63.80
C PHE A 4 38.79 1.91 62.49
N ALA A 5 37.91 1.76 61.49
CA ALA A 5 38.09 2.41 60.18
C ALA A 5 36.77 2.46 59.39
N PHE A 6 36.16 3.65 59.34
CA PHE A 6 35.27 4.10 58.27
C PHE A 6 36.13 4.59 57.11
N ALA A 7 35.82 4.20 55.86
CA ALA A 7 36.17 4.86 54.59
C ALA A 7 35.73 3.94 53.44
N PHE A 8 35.28 4.33 52.25
CA PHE A 8 34.78 5.55 51.59
C PHE A 8 34.55 5.11 50.12
N ALA A 9 33.88 5.94 49.32
CA ALA A 9 33.92 5.98 47.84
C ALA A 9 32.90 5.14 47.01
N LEU A 10 31.73 5.76 46.85
CA LEU A 10 31.10 6.12 45.56
C LEU A 10 31.97 5.96 44.28
N LEU A 11 31.33 5.46 43.20
CA LEU A 11 31.39 5.86 41.78
C LEU A 11 31.50 4.67 40.79
N ALA A 12 30.38 4.34 40.16
CA ALA A 12 30.34 3.85 38.76
C ALA A 12 28.91 4.01 38.19
N LEU A 13 28.40 5.25 38.17
CA LEU A 13 27.36 5.66 37.23
C LEU A 13 28.08 5.99 35.92
N GLY A 14 27.89 5.18 34.89
CA GLY A 14 28.51 5.46 33.59
C GLY A 14 28.51 4.31 32.61
N ALA A 15 27.33 3.82 32.23
CA ALA A 15 27.16 3.07 30.98
C ALA A 15 25.71 3.09 30.49
N CYS A 16 25.02 4.24 30.63
CA CYS A 16 23.95 4.53 29.69
C CYS A 16 24.65 4.93 28.39
N GLY A 17 24.92 3.96 27.53
CA GLY A 17 25.35 4.23 26.17
C GLY A 17 24.30 5.13 25.53
N GLU A 18 24.66 6.39 25.32
CA GLU A 18 24.02 7.24 24.34
C GLU A 18 23.98 6.43 23.04
N ARG A 19 22.79 5.92 22.69
CA ARG A 19 22.49 5.68 21.30
C ARG A 19 22.70 7.02 20.63
N GLN A 20 23.83 7.16 19.96
CA GLN A 20 24.00 8.16 18.93
C GLN A 20 22.79 8.02 18.02
N THR A 21 21.83 8.92 18.18
CA THR A 21 20.88 9.30 17.14
C THR A 21 21.74 9.86 16.03
N SER A 22 22.24 8.94 15.21
CA SER A 22 23.00 9.24 14.02
C SER A 22 22.11 10.05 13.10
N SER A 23 22.41 11.35 13.07
CA SER A 23 22.24 12.28 11.95
C SER A 23 20.83 12.42 11.37
N ASN A 24 20.25 13.60 11.57
CA ASN A 24 19.31 14.28 10.68
C ASN A 24 19.82 14.29 9.21
N VAL A 25 19.77 13.15 8.54
CA VAL A 25 19.52 13.14 7.10
C VAL A 25 18.01 13.13 7.02
N ALA A 26 17.40 14.23 6.57
CA ALA A 26 15.95 14.31 6.40
C ALA A 26 15.54 13.30 5.31
N GLY A 27 15.25 12.06 5.73
CA GLY A 27 14.68 11.02 4.88
C GLY A 27 13.20 11.27 4.64
N CYS A 28 12.60 10.47 3.77
CA CYS A 28 11.18 10.55 3.46
C CYS A 28 10.39 9.43 4.14
N GLU A 29 10.38 9.43 5.47
CA GLU A 29 9.52 8.56 6.26
C GLU A 29 8.18 9.24 6.48
N ARG A 30 7.15 8.81 5.74
CA ARG A 30 5.79 9.38 5.80
C ARG A 30 4.76 8.27 5.83
N VAL A 31 3.59 8.56 6.37
CA VAL A 31 2.50 7.60 6.50
C VAL A 31 1.15 8.31 6.36
N ALA A 32 0.23 7.67 5.66
CA ALA A 32 -1.19 8.01 5.67
C ALA A 32 -2.03 6.75 5.90
N MET A 33 -3.19 6.93 6.54
CA MET A 33 -4.11 5.85 6.86
C MET A 33 -5.52 6.22 6.43
N HIS A 34 -6.28 5.23 5.98
CA HIS A 34 -7.69 5.36 5.63
C HIS A 34 -8.45 4.11 6.04
N GLU A 35 -9.66 4.28 6.56
CA GLU A 35 -10.56 3.18 6.90
C GLU A 35 -11.48 2.87 5.74
N VAL A 36 -11.64 1.59 5.40
CA VAL A 36 -12.55 1.14 4.34
C VAL A 36 -13.27 -0.14 4.77
N THR A 37 -14.55 -0.26 4.49
CA THR A 37 -15.32 -1.49 4.78
C THR A 37 -15.30 -2.38 3.53
N TRP A 38 -14.41 -3.37 3.48
CA TRP A 38 -14.21 -4.21 2.29
C TRP A 38 -14.22 -5.72 2.61
N SER A 39 -13.38 -6.18 3.53
CA SER A 39 -13.23 -7.59 3.91
C SER A 39 -14.32 -8.07 4.85
N ASN A 40 -14.86 -7.16 5.66
CA ASN A 40 -15.92 -7.40 6.62
C ASN A 40 -16.90 -6.23 6.62
N ALA A 41 -18.20 -6.51 6.63
CA ALA A 41 -19.25 -5.47 6.66
C ALA A 41 -19.41 -4.82 8.04
N ASP A 42 -19.02 -5.51 9.11
CA ASP A 42 -19.29 -5.11 10.50
C ASP A 42 -18.12 -4.32 11.13
N ALA A 43 -16.95 -4.32 10.50
CA ALA A 43 -15.76 -3.64 11.00
C ALA A 43 -14.91 -3.11 9.83
N PRO A 44 -14.38 -1.87 9.93
CA PRO A 44 -13.54 -1.32 8.87
C PRO A 44 -12.17 -2.01 8.84
N ASP A 45 -11.68 -2.20 7.62
CA ASP A 45 -10.29 -2.48 7.32
C ASP A 45 -9.47 -1.19 7.36
N THR A 46 -8.15 -1.33 7.42
CA THR A 46 -7.22 -0.21 7.35
C THR A 46 -6.35 -0.31 6.11
N ILE A 47 -6.37 0.75 5.30
CA ILE A 47 -5.36 1.01 4.28
C ILE A 47 -4.27 1.88 4.90
N THR A 48 -3.02 1.42 4.83
CA THR A 48 -1.84 2.21 5.20
C THR A 48 -0.96 2.41 3.97
N THR A 49 -0.70 3.66 3.63
CA THR A 49 0.34 4.01 2.65
C THR A 49 1.51 4.62 3.37
N ARG A 50 2.74 4.29 2.96
CA ARG A 50 3.95 4.88 3.55
C ARG A 50 5.04 5.09 2.52
N SER A 51 5.94 6.01 2.81
CA SER A 51 7.18 6.17 2.08
C SER A 51 8.37 5.91 2.99
N GLU A 52 9.47 5.44 2.41
CA GLU A 52 10.76 5.32 3.10
C GLU A 52 11.92 5.48 2.11
N GLY A 53 12.90 6.31 2.47
CA GLY A 53 14.11 6.48 1.68
C GLY A 53 14.93 7.70 2.10
N PRO A 54 16.13 7.87 1.51
CA PRO A 54 17.03 8.98 1.84
C PRO A 54 16.50 10.36 1.39
N SER A 55 15.52 10.40 0.49
CA SER A 55 14.77 11.59 0.06
C SER A 55 13.43 11.16 -0.54
N CYS A 56 12.44 12.06 -0.69
CA CYS A 56 11.14 11.68 -1.27
C CYS A 56 11.22 11.30 -2.75
N ALA A 57 12.22 11.84 -3.46
CA ALA A 57 12.52 11.45 -4.84
C ALA A 57 13.10 10.03 -4.94
N GLN A 58 13.73 9.53 -3.87
CA GLN A 58 14.36 8.20 -3.80
C GLN A 58 13.57 7.24 -2.90
N ALA A 59 12.37 7.61 -2.48
CA ALA A 59 11.58 6.82 -1.55
C ALA A 59 10.92 5.64 -2.28
N ALA A 60 11.01 4.47 -1.66
CA ALA A 60 10.04 3.42 -1.90
C ALA A 60 8.71 3.83 -1.27
N VAL A 61 7.61 3.53 -1.94
CA VAL A 61 6.25 3.74 -1.43
C VAL A 61 5.55 2.40 -1.31
N MET A 62 4.81 2.19 -0.23
CA MET A 62 4.09 0.95 0.03
C MET A 62 2.63 1.23 0.32
N PHE A 63 1.76 0.34 -0.13
CA PHE A 63 0.34 0.27 0.16
C PHE A 63 0.07 -1.06 0.85
N VAL A 64 -0.57 -1.04 2.01
CA VAL A 64 -0.91 -2.25 2.77
C VAL A 64 -2.38 -2.18 3.18
N ALA A 65 -3.15 -3.20 2.82
CA ALA A 65 -4.51 -3.40 3.32
C ALA A 65 -4.49 -4.42 4.46
N ARG A 66 -5.07 -4.07 5.61
CA ARG A 66 -5.22 -4.94 6.78
C ARG A 66 -6.67 -5.09 7.14
N ASN A 67 -7.06 -6.28 7.56
CA ASN A 67 -8.39 -6.50 8.12
C ASN A 67 -8.56 -5.76 9.47
N ALA A 68 -9.78 -5.80 10.03
CA ALA A 68 -10.09 -5.20 11.33
C ALA A 68 -9.26 -5.75 12.51
N ASP A 69 -8.73 -6.97 12.40
CA ASP A 69 -7.84 -7.59 13.41
C ASP A 69 -6.37 -7.15 13.25
N GLY A 70 -6.05 -6.44 12.17
CA GLY A 70 -4.69 -5.97 11.83
C GLY A 70 -3.88 -6.94 10.97
N ASP A 71 -4.43 -8.07 10.55
CA ASP A 71 -3.75 -9.02 9.67
C ASP A 71 -3.60 -8.45 8.26
N PRO A 72 -2.42 -8.60 7.62
CA PRO A 72 -2.22 -8.11 6.26
C PRO A 72 -2.98 -9.01 5.27
N LEU A 73 -3.90 -8.39 4.52
CA LEU A 73 -4.60 -9.05 3.41
C LEU A 73 -3.88 -8.81 2.08
N TRP A 74 -3.26 -7.65 1.91
CA TRP A 74 -2.57 -7.26 0.69
C TRP A 74 -1.42 -6.31 0.97
N ALA A 75 -0.36 -6.40 0.18
CA ALA A 75 0.75 -5.47 0.18
C ALA A 75 1.26 -5.22 -1.24
N PHE A 76 1.51 -3.96 -1.56
CA PHE A 76 2.09 -3.52 -2.82
C PHE A 76 3.19 -2.50 -2.53
N ALA A 77 4.29 -2.57 -3.28
CA ALA A 77 5.40 -1.64 -3.16
C ALA A 77 5.85 -1.18 -4.54
N SER A 78 6.17 0.11 -4.65
CA SER A 78 6.74 0.72 -5.85
C SER A 78 7.61 1.93 -5.47
N THR A 79 7.87 2.83 -6.40
CA THR A 79 8.54 4.11 -6.20
C THR A 79 7.58 5.25 -6.51
N TYR A 80 7.83 6.44 -5.95
CA TYR A 80 7.03 7.62 -6.26
C TYR A 80 6.92 7.88 -7.77
N PHE A 81 8.04 7.83 -8.50
CA PHE A 81 8.04 8.16 -9.93
C PHE A 81 7.40 7.08 -10.81
N ASP A 82 7.46 5.81 -10.43
CA ASP A 82 6.71 4.76 -11.12
C ASP A 82 5.20 5.01 -11.00
N MET A 83 4.75 5.38 -9.79
CA MET A 83 3.36 5.68 -9.48
C MET A 83 2.85 6.97 -10.12
N THR A 84 3.69 8.00 -10.29
CA THR A 84 3.24 9.32 -10.78
C THR A 84 3.66 9.63 -12.21
N ALA A 85 4.66 8.95 -12.75
CA ALA A 85 5.30 9.27 -14.04
C ALA A 85 5.71 8.04 -14.86
N GLY A 86 5.47 6.81 -14.38
CA GLY A 86 5.69 5.58 -15.16
C GLY A 86 7.16 5.14 -15.28
N GLY A 87 8.01 5.50 -14.32
CA GLY A 87 9.34 4.89 -14.23
C GLY A 87 10.34 5.71 -13.42
N ILE A 88 11.59 5.69 -13.88
CA ILE A 88 12.69 6.42 -13.23
C ILE A 88 12.56 7.92 -13.55
N PRO A 89 12.77 8.82 -12.58
CA PRO A 89 12.76 10.26 -12.85
C PRO A 89 13.77 10.64 -13.95
N PRO A 90 13.40 11.53 -14.88
CA PRO A 90 14.36 12.06 -15.84
C PRO A 90 15.46 12.86 -15.12
N GLU A 91 16.62 12.96 -15.76
CA GLU A 91 17.71 13.79 -15.25
C GLU A 91 17.23 15.25 -15.06
N GLY A 92 17.46 15.80 -13.86
CA GLY A 92 17.00 17.14 -13.52
C GLY A 92 15.51 17.25 -13.15
N ALA A 93 14.82 16.14 -12.93
CA ALA A 93 13.46 16.16 -12.36
C ALA A 93 13.42 17.02 -11.09
N PRO A 94 12.37 17.85 -10.89
CA PRO A 94 12.21 18.61 -9.67
C PRO A 94 12.26 17.69 -8.44
N ALA A 95 12.82 18.21 -7.35
CA ALA A 95 12.78 17.50 -6.09
C ALA A 95 11.32 17.26 -5.66
N VAL A 96 11.00 16.03 -5.26
CA VAL A 96 9.72 15.71 -4.64
C VAL A 96 9.75 16.29 -3.24
N THR A 97 8.85 17.21 -2.96
CA THR A 97 8.70 17.79 -1.63
C THR A 97 7.99 16.83 -0.70
N GLU A 98 8.24 17.00 0.58
CA GLU A 98 7.53 16.34 1.66
C GLU A 98 6.00 16.50 1.55
N ALA A 99 5.52 17.71 1.27
CA ALA A 99 4.09 17.98 1.13
C ALA A 99 3.46 17.24 -0.07
N GLN A 100 4.19 17.12 -1.19
CA GLN A 100 3.73 16.33 -2.34
C GLN A 100 3.65 14.85 -2.00
N MET A 101 4.60 14.32 -1.22
CA MET A 101 4.53 12.94 -0.75
C MET A 101 3.35 12.73 0.19
N ASP A 102 3.11 13.63 1.13
CA ASP A 102 1.99 13.54 2.08
C ASP A 102 0.64 13.57 1.34
N GLU A 103 0.47 14.45 0.35
CA GLU A 103 -0.71 14.51 -0.52
C GLU A 103 -0.88 13.23 -1.35
N PHE A 104 0.19 12.74 -1.97
CA PHE A 104 0.19 11.49 -2.73
C PHE A 104 -0.25 10.31 -1.85
N LEU A 105 0.37 10.12 -0.68
CA LEU A 105 0.06 9.01 0.20
C LEU A 105 -1.38 9.07 0.73
N ALA A 106 -1.87 10.25 1.09
CA ALA A 106 -3.24 10.45 1.54
C ALA A 106 -4.25 10.14 0.42
N GLY A 107 -4.00 10.62 -0.80
CA GLY A 107 -4.83 10.31 -1.96
C GLY A 107 -4.80 8.82 -2.31
N TRP A 108 -3.64 8.18 -2.23
CA TRP A 108 -3.46 6.76 -2.55
C TRP A 108 -4.12 5.84 -1.52
N ALA A 109 -4.12 6.23 -0.23
CA ALA A 109 -4.81 5.49 0.82
C ALA A 109 -6.34 5.59 0.73
N ASN A 110 -6.86 6.71 0.20
CA ASN A 110 -8.28 7.04 0.14
C ASN A 110 -9.02 6.26 -0.97
N VAL A 111 -9.01 4.93 -0.86
CA VAL A 111 -9.79 4.04 -1.72
C VAL A 111 -11.25 4.00 -1.26
N SER A 112 -12.14 3.55 -2.13
CA SER A 112 -13.55 3.34 -1.77
C SER A 112 -13.98 1.92 -2.14
N ALA A 113 -14.78 1.34 -1.25
CA ALA A 113 -15.42 0.06 -1.54
C ALA A 113 -16.44 0.21 -2.67
N THR A 114 -16.44 -0.78 -3.55
CA THR A 114 -17.33 -1.01 -4.68
C THR A 114 -17.60 -2.52 -4.75
N THR A 115 -18.17 -2.99 -5.84
CA THR A 115 -18.53 -4.39 -6.04
C THR A 115 -18.06 -4.93 -7.37
N SER A 116 -17.75 -6.23 -7.43
CA SER A 116 -17.22 -6.90 -8.62
C SER A 116 -18.15 -6.83 -9.83
N ASN A 117 -19.46 -6.60 -9.65
CA ASN A 117 -20.40 -6.44 -10.76
C ASN A 117 -20.15 -5.18 -11.61
N THR A 118 -19.33 -4.24 -11.12
CA THR A 118 -18.93 -3.02 -11.84
C THR A 118 -17.80 -3.25 -12.84
N LEU A 119 -17.12 -4.40 -12.77
CA LEU A 119 -16.13 -4.82 -13.76
C LEU A 119 -16.80 -5.12 -15.11
N PRO A 120 -16.09 -4.99 -16.24
CA PRO A 120 -16.66 -5.23 -17.57
C PRO A 120 -17.12 -6.68 -17.75
N GLU A 121 -18.11 -6.90 -18.60
CA GLU A 121 -18.46 -8.26 -19.02
C GLU A 121 -17.34 -8.84 -19.90
N TRP A 122 -17.01 -10.13 -19.73
CA TRP A 122 -16.20 -10.89 -20.66
C TRP A 122 -17.11 -11.60 -21.67
N LEU A 123 -17.29 -10.95 -22.82
CA LEU A 123 -18.17 -11.40 -23.89
C LEU A 123 -17.82 -12.82 -24.35
N GLU A 124 -18.85 -13.57 -24.74
CA GLU A 124 -18.65 -14.91 -25.28
C GLU A 124 -17.94 -14.84 -26.65
N GLY A 125 -16.98 -15.74 -26.87
CA GLY A 125 -16.28 -15.89 -28.15
C GLY A 125 -15.04 -15.01 -28.33
N VAL A 126 -14.70 -14.14 -27.37
CA VAL A 126 -13.43 -13.39 -27.38
C VAL A 126 -12.40 -14.03 -26.46
N ALA A 127 -11.11 -13.89 -26.81
CA ALA A 127 -10.04 -14.63 -26.14
C ALA A 127 -9.62 -14.01 -24.80
N THR A 128 -9.83 -12.70 -24.63
CA THR A 128 -9.41 -11.94 -23.44
C THR A 128 -10.49 -10.98 -22.95
N LEU A 129 -10.44 -10.61 -21.67
CA LEU A 129 -11.31 -9.57 -21.12
C LEU A 129 -11.09 -8.22 -21.81
N THR A 130 -9.85 -7.93 -22.21
CA THR A 130 -9.48 -6.72 -22.97
C THR A 130 -10.31 -6.58 -24.25
N GLU A 131 -10.53 -7.66 -25.00
CA GLU A 131 -11.34 -7.64 -26.22
C GLU A 131 -12.82 -7.32 -25.97
N SER A 132 -13.30 -7.44 -24.73
CA SER A 132 -14.66 -7.07 -24.33
C SER A 132 -14.78 -5.63 -23.81
N ALA A 133 -13.66 -5.01 -23.42
CA ALA A 133 -13.63 -3.69 -22.83
C ALA A 133 -13.33 -2.61 -23.88
N THR A 134 -13.90 -1.41 -23.69
CA THR A 134 -13.73 -0.29 -24.64
C THR A 134 -12.69 0.73 -24.21
N THR A 135 -12.41 0.83 -22.90
CA THR A 135 -11.66 1.95 -22.32
C THR A 135 -10.30 1.53 -21.81
N PHE A 136 -10.21 0.34 -21.21
CA PHE A 136 -9.02 -0.16 -20.55
C PHE A 136 -8.70 -1.55 -21.07
N ALA A 137 -7.41 -1.86 -21.13
CA ALA A 137 -6.97 -3.24 -21.25
C ALA A 137 -7.04 -3.89 -19.85
N TYR A 138 -7.45 -5.15 -19.78
CA TYR A 138 -7.55 -5.90 -18.54
C TYR A 138 -6.69 -7.14 -18.59
N ASP A 139 -6.02 -7.42 -17.48
CA ASP A 139 -5.32 -8.66 -17.21
C ASP A 139 -5.88 -9.32 -15.94
N THR A 140 -6.06 -10.63 -16.03
CA THR A 140 -6.66 -11.43 -14.96
C THR A 140 -6.11 -12.85 -15.01
N PRO A 141 -5.78 -13.46 -13.86
CA PRO A 141 -5.34 -14.85 -13.81
C PRO A 141 -6.49 -15.84 -14.04
N PHE A 142 -7.73 -15.35 -14.12
CA PHE A 142 -8.93 -16.17 -14.24
C PHE A 142 -9.29 -16.47 -15.70
N ASP A 143 -9.85 -17.65 -15.93
CA ASP A 143 -10.61 -17.88 -17.15
C ASP A 143 -11.95 -17.13 -17.12
N ARG A 144 -12.64 -17.12 -18.27
CA ARG A 144 -13.92 -16.43 -18.44
C ARG A 144 -14.98 -16.91 -17.44
N GLU A 145 -15.07 -18.23 -17.22
CA GLU A 145 -16.07 -18.81 -16.32
C GLU A 145 -15.87 -18.34 -14.88
N THR A 146 -14.63 -18.41 -14.39
CA THR A 146 -14.28 -17.98 -13.03
C THR A 146 -14.46 -16.47 -12.88
N TYR A 147 -14.03 -15.68 -13.87
CA TYR A 147 -14.20 -14.23 -13.88
C TYR A 147 -15.69 -13.83 -13.83
N GLU A 148 -16.51 -14.37 -14.72
CA GLU A 148 -17.95 -14.04 -14.76
C GLU A 148 -18.68 -14.53 -13.50
N MET A 149 -18.25 -15.65 -12.90
CA MET A 149 -18.76 -16.09 -11.60
C MET A 149 -18.47 -15.04 -10.51
N LEU A 150 -17.23 -14.55 -10.42
CA LEU A 150 -16.85 -13.51 -9.45
C LEU A 150 -17.64 -12.23 -9.68
N ARG A 151 -17.80 -11.81 -10.94
CA ARG A 151 -18.55 -10.63 -11.36
C ARG A 151 -20.04 -10.74 -10.99
N ALA A 152 -20.66 -11.87 -11.31
CA ALA A 152 -22.08 -12.13 -11.05
C ALA A 152 -22.41 -12.22 -9.55
N ARG A 153 -21.47 -12.66 -8.71
CA ARG A 153 -21.64 -12.75 -7.25
C ARG A 153 -21.66 -11.39 -6.54
N ASN A 154 -21.34 -10.29 -7.23
CA ASN A 154 -21.38 -8.94 -6.66
C ASN A 154 -20.55 -8.82 -5.37
N LEU A 155 -19.33 -9.39 -5.39
CA LEU A 155 -18.43 -9.46 -4.25
C LEU A 155 -17.85 -8.09 -3.90
N PRO A 156 -17.53 -7.82 -2.61
CA PRO A 156 -16.85 -6.58 -2.23
C PRO A 156 -15.51 -6.43 -2.95
N MET A 157 -15.23 -5.22 -3.39
CA MET A 157 -14.03 -4.88 -4.15
C MET A 157 -13.59 -3.46 -3.80
N PHE A 158 -12.29 -3.17 -3.86
CA PHE A 158 -11.84 -1.80 -4.08
C PHE A 158 -10.74 -1.81 -5.15
N CYS A 159 -10.50 -0.66 -5.76
CA CYS A 159 -9.42 -0.50 -6.72
C CYS A 159 -8.46 0.60 -6.24
N TYR A 160 -7.18 0.42 -6.51
CA TYR A 160 -6.12 1.37 -6.16
C TYR A 160 -5.14 1.52 -7.33
N ALA A 161 -4.51 2.68 -7.44
CA ALA A 161 -3.45 2.88 -8.42
C ALA A 161 -2.28 1.93 -8.11
N ALA A 162 -1.75 1.25 -9.12
CA ALA A 162 -0.59 0.37 -9.03
C ALA A 162 0.56 0.82 -9.95
N ALA A 163 0.31 1.79 -10.83
CA ALA A 163 1.28 2.60 -11.57
C ALA A 163 0.55 3.85 -12.11
N VAL A 164 1.26 4.74 -12.80
CA VAL A 164 0.63 5.93 -13.44
C VAL A 164 -0.52 5.56 -14.41
N GLU A 165 -0.38 4.41 -15.09
CA GLU A 165 -1.34 3.89 -16.07
C GLU A 165 -1.88 2.51 -15.67
N ALA A 166 -1.73 2.09 -14.40
CA ALA A 166 -2.25 0.80 -13.95
C ALA A 166 -3.08 0.95 -12.68
N THR A 167 -4.22 0.29 -12.66
CA THR A 167 -5.10 0.16 -11.51
C THR A 167 -5.25 -1.32 -11.19
N GLN A 168 -5.11 -1.69 -9.92
CA GLN A 168 -5.41 -3.04 -9.45
C GLN A 168 -6.68 -3.02 -8.63
N CYS A 169 -7.59 -3.93 -8.94
CA CYS A 169 -8.82 -4.15 -8.22
C CYS A 169 -8.72 -5.44 -7.41
N LEU A 170 -8.98 -5.35 -6.11
CA LEU A 170 -8.94 -6.47 -5.18
C LEU A 170 -10.37 -6.88 -4.84
N VAL A 171 -10.81 -8.00 -5.38
CA VAL A 171 -12.09 -8.64 -5.07
C VAL A 171 -11.89 -9.59 -3.90
N ILE A 172 -12.73 -9.55 -2.87
CA ILE A 172 -12.61 -10.48 -1.74
C ILE A 172 -13.82 -11.42 -1.68
N ASP A 173 -13.54 -12.73 -1.61
CA ASP A 173 -14.57 -13.71 -1.31
C ASP A 173 -14.67 -13.86 0.22
N PRO A 174 -15.83 -13.54 0.84
CA PRO A 174 -15.99 -13.67 2.28
C PRO A 174 -15.83 -15.12 2.79
N ALA A 175 -15.90 -16.12 1.91
CA ALA A 175 -15.67 -17.51 2.30
C ALA A 175 -14.18 -17.83 2.51
N SER A 176 -13.28 -17.18 1.75
CA SER A 176 -11.82 -17.43 1.82
C SER A 176 -11.06 -16.33 2.55
N ASN A 177 -11.61 -15.12 2.62
CA ASN A 177 -10.93 -13.88 3.04
C ASN A 177 -9.62 -13.61 2.28
N ALA A 178 -9.41 -14.27 1.13
CA ALA A 178 -8.24 -14.08 0.30
C ALA A 178 -8.59 -13.13 -0.85
N PRO A 179 -7.86 -12.01 -1.01
CA PRO A 179 -8.08 -11.11 -2.14
C PRO A 179 -7.67 -11.75 -3.47
N ALA A 180 -8.57 -11.65 -4.45
CA ALA A 180 -8.34 -11.92 -5.86
C ALA A 180 -8.05 -10.62 -6.60
N MET A 181 -6.94 -10.56 -7.32
CA MET A 181 -6.49 -9.36 -8.04
C MET A 181 -6.88 -9.43 -9.52
N ILE A 182 -7.42 -8.32 -10.02
CA ILE A 182 -7.66 -8.05 -11.44
C ILE A 182 -6.97 -6.72 -11.77
N VAL A 183 -6.26 -6.66 -12.90
CA VAL A 183 -5.51 -5.46 -13.31
C VAL A 183 -6.22 -4.79 -14.48
N ALA A 184 -6.36 -3.47 -14.41
CA ALA A 184 -6.80 -2.61 -15.50
C ALA A 184 -5.67 -1.64 -15.88
N TYR A 185 -5.35 -1.57 -17.16
CA TYR A 185 -4.38 -0.65 -17.73
C TYR A 185 -5.08 0.49 -18.44
N GLY A 186 -4.66 1.71 -18.11
CA GLY A 186 -5.03 2.95 -18.79
C GLY A 186 -4.72 2.89 -20.30
N PRO A 187 -5.45 3.66 -21.12
CA PRO A 187 -5.10 3.88 -22.53
C PRO A 187 -3.81 4.71 -22.70
#